data_AF-A0A6S5S3A2-F1
#
_entry.id   AF-A0A6S5S3A2-F1
#
_cell.length_a   1.000
_cell.length_b   1.000
_cell.length_c   1.000
_cell.angle_alpha   90.00
_cell.angle_beta   90.00
_cell.angle_gamma   90.00
#
_symmetry.space_group_name_H-M   'P 1'
#
loop_
_entity.id
_entity.type
_entity.pdbx_description
1 polymer ?
#
loop_
_entity_poly.entity_id
_entity_poly.type
_entity_poly.pdbx_seq_one_letter_code
_entity_poly.pdbx_strand_id
1 'polypeptide(L)'
;MSEGISHRALQLLEMASIKALTEAGSTEYVRWQNIKRGRARMGANEIEILGRVYPQYRWWLITGEVKPDQGQSSPEHDGLIAPPSQA
;
A
#
# COMPACT_ATOMS: atom_id res chain seq x y z
N MET A 1 11.98 2.04 -13.32
CA MET A 1 10.57 1.89 -13.73
C MET A 1 9.77 2.82 -12.82
N SER A 2 8.95 3.73 -13.35
CA SER A 2 8.15 4.62 -12.50
C SER A 2 7.08 3.79 -11.79
N GLU A 3 7.32 3.49 -10.51
CA GLU A 3 6.45 2.68 -9.65
C GLU A 3 5.17 3.48 -9.32
N GLY A 4 4.17 3.37 -10.19
CA GLY A 4 2.89 4.04 -10.04
C GLY A 4 2.18 3.69 -8.73
N ILE A 5 1.11 4.43 -8.41
CA ILE A 5 0.33 4.24 -7.18
C ILE A 5 -0.07 2.77 -6.94
N SER A 6 -0.42 2.03 -8.00
CA SER A 6 -0.77 0.61 -7.91
C SER A 6 0.38 -0.26 -7.41
N HIS A 7 1.62 0.05 -7.79
CA HIS A 7 2.79 -0.67 -7.30
C HIS A 7 2.98 -0.43 -5.79
N ARG A 8 2.99 0.83 -5.36
CA ARG A 8 3.12 1.22 -3.95
C ARG A 8 2.01 0.62 -3.09
N ALA A 9 0.79 0.59 -3.61
CA ALA A 9 -0.35 0.00 -2.93
C ALA A 9 -0.23 -1.53 -2.79
N LEU A 10 0.35 -2.23 -3.78
CA LEU A 10 0.68 -3.65 -3.66
C LEU A 10 1.73 -3.92 -2.57
N GLN A 11 2.76 -3.06 -2.44
CA GLN A 11 3.73 -3.19 -1.35
C GLN A 11 3.04 -3.12 0.03
N LEU A 12 2.11 -2.17 0.22
CA LEU A 12 1.35 -2.06 1.47
C LEU A 12 0.42 -3.26 1.69
N LEU A 13 -0.19 -3.79 0.62
CA LEU A 13 -1.00 -4.99 0.69
C LEU A 13 -0.19 -6.21 1.13
N GLU A 14 1.07 -6.33 0.70
CA GLU A 14 1.94 -7.44 1.13
C GLU A 14 2.23 -7.41 2.63
N MET A 15 2.40 -6.21 3.20
CA MET A 15 2.61 -6.01 4.63
C MET A 15 1.32 -6.13 5.46
N ALA A 16 0.16 -5.88 4.84
CA ALA A 16 -1.11 -5.81 5.55
C ALA A 16 -1.70 -7.19 5.89
N SER A 17 -2.37 -7.24 7.04
CA SER A 17 -3.34 -8.29 7.31
C SER A 17 -4.63 -8.02 6.53
N ILE A 18 -5.11 -8.99 5.75
CA ILE A 18 -6.39 -8.86 5.04
C ILE A 18 -7.54 -8.59 6.03
N LYS A 19 -7.48 -9.17 7.24
CA LYS A 19 -8.46 -8.89 8.29
C LYS A 19 -8.53 -7.40 8.64
N ALA A 20 -7.38 -6.75 8.83
CA ALA A 20 -7.32 -5.32 9.11
C ALA A 20 -7.88 -4.48 7.95
N LEU A 21 -7.65 -4.90 6.70
CA LEU A 21 -8.19 -4.23 5.53
C LEU A 21 -9.72 -4.35 5.43
N THR A 22 -10.27 -5.53 5.75
CA THR A 22 -11.72 -5.74 5.78
C THR A 22 -12.40 -5.00 6.93
N GLU A 23 -11.72 -4.80 8.06
CA GLU A 23 -12.25 -4.02 9.19
C GLU A 23 -12.20 -2.50 8.92
N ALA A 24 -11.29 -2.05 8.06
CA ALA A 24 -11.09 -0.63 7.73
C ALA A 24 -11.97 -0.11 6.57
N GLY A 25 -12.76 -0.97 5.91
CA GLY A 25 -13.63 -0.56 4.81
C GLY A 25 -14.54 -1.65 4.29
N SER A 26 -15.20 -1.38 3.15
CA SER A 26 -16.23 -2.26 2.58
C SER A 26 -15.70 -3.31 1.59
N THR A 27 -14.39 -3.43 1.44
CA THR A 27 -13.80 -4.40 0.50
C THR A 27 -13.70 -5.76 1.15
N GLU A 28 -14.41 -6.73 0.56
CA GLU A 28 -14.48 -8.11 1.04
C GLU A 28 -13.13 -8.85 1.05
N TYR A 29 -12.99 -9.79 1.98
CA TYR A 29 -11.78 -10.62 2.17
C TYR A 29 -11.33 -11.30 0.86
N VAL A 30 -12.27 -11.88 0.12
CA VAL A 30 -12.01 -12.59 -1.15
C VAL A 30 -11.42 -11.66 -2.21
N ARG A 31 -11.85 -10.39 -2.24
CA ARG A 31 -11.34 -9.40 -3.19
C ARG A 31 -9.87 -9.09 -2.91
N TRP A 32 -9.50 -8.90 -1.64
CA TRP A 32 -8.10 -8.74 -1.24
C TRP A 32 -7.24 -9.96 -1.60
N GLN A 33 -7.74 -11.17 -1.36
CA GLN A 33 -7.03 -12.40 -1.76
C GLN A 33 -6.81 -12.48 -3.28
N ASN A 34 -7.80 -12.09 -4.08
CA ASN A 34 -7.67 -12.08 -5.53
C ASN A 34 -6.63 -11.06 -6.00
N ILE A 35 -6.57 -9.87 -5.38
CA ILE A 35 -5.54 -8.87 -5.69
C ILE A 35 -4.15 -9.39 -5.31
N LYS A 36 -4.00 -9.93 -4.10
CA LYS A 36 -2.72 -10.50 -3.62
C LYS A 36 -2.20 -11.63 -4.52
N ARG A 37 -3.10 -12.41 -5.12
CA ARG A 37 -2.77 -13.49 -6.05
C ARG A 37 -2.63 -13.03 -7.52
N GLY A 38 -2.71 -11.73 -7.79
CA GLY A 38 -2.64 -11.18 -9.15
C GLY A 38 -3.85 -11.50 -10.04
N ARG A 39 -4.96 -11.99 -9.47
CA ARG A 39 -6.21 -12.33 -10.18
C ARG A 39 -7.14 -11.13 -10.37
N ALA A 40 -6.88 -10.04 -9.66
CA ALA A 40 -7.61 -8.78 -9.79
C ALA A 40 -6.65 -7.59 -9.68
N ARG A 41 -6.99 -6.48 -10.34
CA ARG A 41 -6.26 -5.22 -10.19
C ARG A 41 -6.78 -4.44 -8.98
N MET A 42 -5.88 -3.71 -8.35
CA MET A 42 -6.22 -2.80 -7.26
C MET A 42 -6.89 -1.54 -7.80
N GLY A 43 -8.02 -1.13 -7.20
CA GLY A 43 -8.75 0.09 -7.53
C GLY A 43 -8.68 1.16 -6.45
N ALA A 44 -9.43 2.25 -6.66
CA ALA A 44 -9.46 3.40 -5.76
C ALA A 44 -9.93 3.05 -4.33
N ASN A 45 -10.99 2.25 -4.18
CA ASN A 45 -11.50 1.84 -2.86
C ASN A 45 -10.42 1.12 -2.03
N GLU A 46 -9.65 0.24 -2.66
CA GLU A 46 -8.56 -0.46 -1.98
C GLU A 46 -7.43 0.47 -1.57
N ILE A 47 -7.07 1.42 -2.44
CA ILE A 47 -6.06 2.45 -2.15
C ILE A 47 -6.49 3.31 -0.96
N GLU A 48 -7.76 3.72 -0.90
CA GLU A 48 -8.29 4.48 0.24
C GLU A 48 -8.22 3.69 1.55
N ILE A 49 -8.59 2.41 1.51
CA ILE A 49 -8.52 1.53 2.69
C ILE A 49 -7.06 1.38 3.15
N LEU A 50 -6.12 1.17 2.23
CA LEU A 50 -4.70 1.11 2.56
C LEU A 50 -4.21 2.42 3.20
N GLY A 51 -4.66 3.57 2.70
CA GLY A 51 -4.36 4.87 3.30
C GLY A 51 -4.95 5.06 4.70
N ARG A 52 -6.02 4.34 5.07
CA ARG A 52 -6.58 4.32 6.43
C ARG A 52 -5.79 3.40 7.36
N VAL A 53 -5.37 2.24 6.87
CA VAL A 53 -4.58 1.27 7.65
C VAL A 53 -3.15 1.76 7.89
N TYR A 54 -2.56 2.48 6.93
CA TYR A 54 -1.21 3.04 7.02
C TYR A 54 -1.22 4.57 6.85
N PRO A 55 -1.74 5.32 7.84
CA PRO A 55 -1.84 6.78 7.76
C PRO A 55 -0.47 7.47 7.61
N GLN A 56 0.60 6.88 8.13
CA GLN A 56 1.98 7.37 8.02
C GLN A 56 2.57 7.22 6.61
N TYR A 57 1.98 6.37 5.76
CA TYR A 57 2.43 6.15 4.38
C TYR A 57 1.49 6.79 3.36
N ARG A 58 0.48 7.55 3.77
CA ARG A 58 -0.57 8.05 2.86
C ARG A 58 -0.02 9.03 1.83
N TRP A 59 0.86 9.94 2.24
CA TRP A 59 1.52 10.86 1.31
C TRP A 59 2.34 10.10 0.28
N TRP A 60 3.17 9.16 0.74
CA TRP A 60 3.96 8.31 -0.14
C TRP A 60 3.10 7.43 -1.04
N LEU A 61 1.98 6.90 -0.56
CA LEU A 61 1.06 6.07 -1.34
C LEU A 61 0.46 6.85 -2.51
N ILE A 62 0.16 8.14 -2.34
CA ILE A 62 -0.43 8.97 -3.39
C ILE A 62 0.65 9.60 -4.27
N THR A 63 1.60 10.32 -3.69
CA THR A 63 2.56 11.17 -4.40
C THR A 63 3.82 10.44 -4.85
N GLY A 64 4.27 9.47 -4.06
CA GLY A 64 5.53 8.75 -4.26
C GLY A 64 6.69 9.40 -3.51
N GLU A 65 6.43 10.52 -2.84
CA GLU A 65 7.39 11.27 -2.05
C GLU A 65 7.25 10.93 -0.57
N VAL A 66 8.28 11.26 0.22
CA VAL A 66 8.24 11.20 1.70
C VAL A 66 8.27 12.62 2.26
N LYS A 67 7.68 12.81 3.44
CA LYS A 67 7.72 14.09 4.17
C LYS A 67 7.92 13.83 5.67
N PRO A 68 9.14 13.43 6.09
CA PRO A 68 9.42 13.00 7.46
C PRO A 68 9.05 14.06 8.52
N ASP A 69 9.26 15.35 8.21
CA ASP A 69 8.91 16.48 9.09
C ASP A 69 7.41 16.57 9.41
N GLN A 70 6.56 15.88 8.65
CA GLN A 70 5.12 15.78 8.88
C GLN A 70 4.67 14.36 9.26
N GLY A 71 5.60 13.51 9.68
CA GLY A 71 5.31 12.11 10.04
C GLY A 71 4.85 11.26 8.86
N GLN A 72 5.19 11.66 7.64
CA GLN A 72 4.87 10.92 6.42
C GLN A 72 6.13 10.28 5.86
N SER A 73 6.15 8.95 5.78
CA SER A 73 7.30 8.16 5.35
C SER A 73 6.90 7.16 4.27
N SER A 74 7.80 6.23 3.95
CA SER A 74 7.53 5.06 3.13
C SER A 74 8.05 3.79 3.82
N PRO A 75 7.52 2.61 3.48
CA PRO A 75 8.05 1.35 4.00
C PRO A 75 9.53 1.14 3.69
N GLU A 76 10.02 1.61 2.54
CA GLU A 76 11.43 1.57 2.16
C GLU A 76 12.27 2.50 3.05
N HIS A 77 11.82 3.74 3.28
CA HIS A 77 12.51 4.69 4.15
C HIS A 77 12.60 4.19 5.60
N ASP A 78 11.55 3.49 6.06
CA ASP A 78 11.49 2.89 7.39
C ASP A 78 12.18 1.51 7.46
N GLY A 79 12.80 1.04 6.36
CA GLY A 79 13.54 -0.22 6.32
C GLY A 79 12.69 -1.49 6.39
N LEU A 80 11.39 -1.40 6.15
CA LEU A 80 10.44 -2.52 6.21
C LEU A 80 10.40 -3.34 4.91
N ILE A 81 10.83 -2.74 3.80
CA ILE A 81 10.97 -3.40 2.50
C ILE A 81 12.34 -3.02 1.94
N ALA A 82 13.02 -3.97 1.30
CA ALA A 82 14.26 -3.69 0.62
C ALA A 82 14.02 -2.77 -0.59
N PRO A 83 14.93 -1.82 -0.87
CA PRO A 83 14.88 -1.07 -2.12
C PRO A 83 14.94 -2.06 -3.28
N PRO A 84 14.22 -1.81 -4.39
CA PRO A 84 14.32 -2.66 -5.57
C PRO A 84 15.79 -2.76 -5.98
N SER A 85 16.31 -3.99 -6.05
CA SER A 85 17.68 -4.24 -6.50
C SER A 85 17.85 -3.56 -7.85
N GLN A 86 18.76 -2.58 -7.92
CA GLN A 86 19.13 -1.94 -9.17
C GLN A 86 19.67 -3.06 -10.08
N ALA A 87 18.91 -3.42 -11.11
CA ALA A 87 19.29 -4.39 -12.12
C ALA A 87 19.74 -3.66 -13.39
#